data_AF-A0A955G486-F1
#
_entry.id   AF-A0A955G486-F1
#
_cell.length_a   1.000
_cell.length_b   1.000
_cell.length_c   1.000
_cell.angle_alpha   90.00
_cell.angle_beta   90.00
_cell.angle_gamma   90.00
#
_symmetry.space_group_name_H-M   'P 1'
#
loop_
_entity.id
_entity.type
_entity.pdbx_description
1 polymer ?
#
loop_
_entity_poly.entity_id
_entity_poly.type
_entity_poly.pdbx_seq_one_letter_code
_entity_poly.pdbx_strand_id
1 'polypeptide(L)'
;MLHHYHLRYVISHLLKNRRLALIMSSVIILSALVTYIVLWTSLPLTLRYDATDVKVDGPLAITLNQLTHPIATDKVQITPAVKGTWQYIQPDVTKNPKLVFTPATYLKAHTTYTVTIPNTKRVFGVELEVPKVSFTTERAPSLKSSGAASWKDGQVVAADETVRVDFVSPNRHLRKLELRTTPELETVSSVQRDQSYSWSPKNGVWPQNTDVTIELYDTKNEQSLIKKTIHIAAEPALTSPLGQANIDERESISLTFDQPIDHQTARIAFELPGKGTWKDGTTYVFTPDKLEPNKSYPYTVAKAMRSRDGGILQHDIAGSISTVGPITVVGTSPRGDGLAQASQTLSFTFSRPVDHVSAEQRLTVSAGQVTGMSWRGNTLYATVANLGYQQTISATIAAGVKNTTFGVPSTRSFSLSFTTEVRSARLDIPFFRQQHAATCTAASLRMALAYRGVGADEIGLVNAMGYNPRSIDKSTDPPVWDDPQTMFVGSINGSITGGTGAGPDAPPVAKAARAYGRNASAVTGIDAGWIAQQLYNGNPVIMFGAFSRTGTITWKTPSGDTRIMNLTGHATTVTGVKGEPSNPIGFWVNDPLRGALYWTTAQVNANIALDPDRQAVVIY
;
A
#
# COMPACT_ATOMS: atom_id res chain seq x y z
N MET A 1 97.39 110.31 -14.98
CA MET A 1 97.31 111.27 -13.84
C MET A 1 95.99 112.02 -13.93
N LEU A 2 95.30 112.21 -12.80
CA LEU A 2 94.01 112.90 -12.60
C LEU A 2 92.74 112.26 -13.19
N HIS A 3 92.13 111.32 -12.45
CA HIS A 3 90.70 111.38 -12.03
C HIS A 3 90.30 110.19 -11.12
N HIS A 4 91.26 109.62 -10.40
CA HIS A 4 91.08 108.68 -9.28
C HIS A 4 90.50 109.33 -8.00
N TYR A 5 89.90 110.53 -8.08
CA TYR A 5 89.50 111.34 -6.93
C TYR A 5 87.99 111.41 -6.65
N HIS A 6 87.11 111.02 -7.58
CA HIS A 6 85.65 111.16 -7.36
C HIS A 6 85.01 109.99 -6.59
N LEU A 7 85.54 108.77 -6.69
CA LEU A 7 84.94 107.61 -6.00
C LEU A 7 85.19 107.62 -4.48
N ARG A 8 86.33 108.19 -4.03
CA ARG A 8 86.63 108.38 -2.59
C ARG A 8 85.77 109.47 -1.95
N TYR A 9 85.30 110.45 -2.72
CA TYR A 9 84.42 111.51 -2.20
C TYR A 9 82.99 111.01 -1.99
N VAL A 10 82.46 110.17 -2.88
CA VAL A 10 81.13 109.55 -2.71
C VAL A 10 81.12 108.58 -1.52
N ILE A 11 82.20 107.82 -1.31
CA ILE A 11 82.32 106.88 -0.19
C ILE A 11 82.46 107.61 1.17
N SER A 12 83.16 108.75 1.23
CA SER A 12 83.25 109.52 2.48
C SER A 12 81.96 110.29 2.82
N HIS A 13 81.17 110.67 1.81
CA HIS A 13 79.86 111.31 2.02
C HIS A 13 78.78 110.30 2.47
N LEU A 14 78.83 109.07 1.98
CA LEU A 14 77.98 107.97 2.44
C LEU A 14 78.21 107.58 3.92
N LEU A 15 79.43 107.80 4.45
CA LEU A 15 79.78 107.50 5.85
C LEU A 15 79.38 108.58 6.86
N LYS A 16 79.05 109.82 6.43
CA LYS A 16 78.60 110.90 7.34
C LYS A 16 77.09 110.90 7.62
N ASN A 17 76.28 110.18 6.83
CA ASN A 17 74.83 110.12 6.97
C ASN A 17 74.34 108.69 7.27
N ARG A 18 74.52 108.24 8.53
CA ARG A 18 74.02 106.93 9.01
C ARG A 18 72.54 106.67 8.67
N ARG A 19 71.70 107.72 8.64
CA ARG A 19 70.29 107.60 8.24
C ARG A 19 70.09 107.22 6.77
N LEU A 20 70.91 107.76 5.85
CA LEU A 20 70.77 107.48 4.41
C LEU A 20 71.26 106.07 4.05
N ALA A 21 72.35 105.62 4.70
CA ALA A 21 72.86 104.26 4.55
C ALA A 21 71.91 103.21 5.13
N LEU A 22 71.28 103.48 6.29
CA LEU A 22 70.22 102.63 6.84
C LEU A 22 69.00 102.58 5.92
N ILE A 23 68.52 103.71 5.38
CA ILE A 23 67.39 103.75 4.44
C ILE A 23 67.71 102.97 3.15
N MET A 24 68.90 103.13 2.57
CA MET A 24 69.32 102.37 1.37
C MET A 24 69.46 100.87 1.66
N SER A 25 70.00 100.49 2.82
CA SER A 25 70.11 99.10 3.24
C SER A 25 68.74 98.49 3.50
N SER A 26 67.84 99.24 4.15
CA SER A 26 66.44 98.85 4.33
C SER A 26 65.72 98.74 3.00
N VAL A 27 65.94 99.64 2.04
CA VAL A 27 65.32 99.56 0.70
C VAL A 27 65.88 98.39 -0.11
N ILE A 28 67.17 98.05 0.01
CA ILE A 28 67.77 96.88 -0.66
C ILE A 28 67.32 95.58 0.01
N ILE A 29 67.23 95.53 1.35
CA ILE A 29 66.70 94.38 2.06
C ILE A 29 65.21 94.22 1.76
N LEU A 30 64.45 95.32 1.74
CA LEU A 30 63.03 95.31 1.41
C LEU A 30 62.83 94.97 -0.08
N SER A 31 63.68 95.43 -1.00
CA SER A 31 63.61 95.10 -2.42
C SER A 31 64.06 93.67 -2.68
N ALA A 32 65.09 93.17 -2.00
CA ALA A 32 65.51 91.77 -2.08
C ALA A 32 64.46 90.85 -1.44
N LEU A 33 63.82 91.28 -0.35
CA LEU A 33 62.70 90.58 0.27
C LEU A 33 61.46 90.61 -0.64
N VAL A 34 61.14 91.75 -1.26
CA VAL A 34 60.04 91.86 -2.24
C VAL A 34 60.36 91.06 -3.50
N THR A 35 61.59 91.06 -4.00
CA THR A 35 62.01 90.27 -5.17
C THR A 35 62.03 88.79 -4.86
N TYR A 36 62.47 88.39 -3.66
CA TYR A 36 62.40 87.02 -3.16
C TYR A 36 60.94 86.58 -3.00
N ILE A 37 60.08 87.41 -2.43
CA ILE A 37 58.64 87.15 -2.31
C ILE A 37 57.99 87.06 -3.70
N VAL A 38 58.32 87.95 -4.65
CA VAL A 38 57.81 87.92 -6.03
C VAL A 38 58.30 86.69 -6.79
N LEU A 39 59.58 86.32 -6.67
CA LEU A 39 60.13 85.11 -7.29
C LEU A 39 59.51 83.84 -6.70
N TRP A 40 59.40 83.75 -5.38
CA TRP A 40 58.82 82.59 -4.69
C TRP A 40 57.31 82.47 -4.94
N THR A 41 56.61 83.60 -5.06
CA THR A 41 55.19 83.65 -5.44
C THR A 41 54.97 83.66 -6.95
N SER A 42 56.00 83.55 -7.81
CA SER A 42 55.84 83.43 -9.27
C SER A 42 55.87 81.97 -9.76
N LEU A 43 56.30 81.04 -8.90
CA LEU A 43 56.34 79.61 -9.21
C LEU A 43 54.93 79.03 -9.44
N PRO A 44 54.81 78.02 -10.31
CA PRO A 44 53.55 77.30 -10.49
C PRO A 44 53.11 76.64 -9.18
N LEU A 45 51.80 76.53 -8.98
CA LEU A 45 51.24 75.81 -7.84
C LEU A 45 51.45 74.32 -8.04
N THR A 46 52.18 73.67 -7.13
CA THR A 46 52.33 72.22 -7.11
C THR A 46 51.69 71.65 -5.86
N LEU A 47 51.08 70.47 -5.99
CA LEU A 47 50.34 69.81 -4.93
C LEU A 47 51.09 68.55 -4.49
N ARG A 48 51.19 68.32 -3.17
CA ARG A 48 51.73 67.09 -2.59
C ARG A 48 50.62 66.35 -1.83
N TYR A 49 50.38 65.11 -2.21
CA TYR A 49 49.35 64.23 -1.65
C TYR A 49 49.72 62.76 -1.91
N ASP A 50 49.07 61.84 -1.20
CA ASP A 50 49.21 60.40 -1.46
C ASP A 50 48.37 60.02 -2.69
N ALA A 51 49.03 59.58 -3.75
CA ALA A 51 48.37 59.24 -5.02
C ALA A 51 47.86 57.78 -5.07
N THR A 52 48.32 56.92 -4.18
CA THR A 52 48.00 55.48 -4.17
C THR A 52 47.85 54.97 -2.74
N ASP A 53 47.04 53.91 -2.56
CA ASP A 53 46.78 53.27 -1.26
C ASP A 53 46.18 54.23 -0.21
N VAL A 54 45.42 55.23 -0.67
CA VAL A 54 44.71 56.15 0.22
C VAL A 54 43.67 55.38 1.01
N LYS A 55 43.68 55.55 2.33
CA LYS A 55 42.72 54.89 3.24
C LYS A 55 41.30 55.32 2.91
N VAL A 56 40.39 54.35 2.85
CA VAL A 56 38.99 54.61 2.45
C VAL A 56 38.20 55.42 3.50
N ASP A 57 38.67 55.42 4.75
CA ASP A 57 38.11 56.15 5.90
C ASP A 57 39.00 57.29 6.39
N GLY A 58 40.20 57.42 5.83
CA GLY A 58 41.17 58.45 6.19
C GLY A 58 40.90 59.78 5.48
N PRO A 59 41.31 60.91 6.08
CA PRO A 59 41.26 62.19 5.39
C PRO A 59 42.30 62.24 4.25
N LEU A 60 41.92 62.76 3.09
CA LEU A 60 42.86 63.10 2.03
C LEU A 60 43.41 64.49 2.28
N ALA A 61 44.72 64.61 2.55
CA ALA A 61 45.38 65.89 2.75
C ALA A 61 46.21 66.28 1.51
N ILE A 62 45.84 67.38 0.87
CA ILE A 62 46.53 67.96 -0.28
C ILE A 62 47.29 69.20 0.19
N THR A 63 48.62 69.11 0.21
CA THR A 63 49.48 70.24 0.64
C THR A 63 49.90 71.07 -0.56
N LEU A 64 49.67 72.38 -0.50
CA LEU A 64 50.10 73.33 -1.52
C LEU A 64 51.57 73.70 -1.30
N ASN A 65 52.35 73.99 -2.35
CA ASN A 65 53.77 74.37 -2.19
C ASN A 65 53.99 75.82 -1.71
N GLN A 66 52.94 76.65 -1.69
CA GLN A 66 53.01 78.07 -1.37
C GLN A 66 51.70 78.57 -0.73
N LEU A 67 51.76 79.71 -0.03
CA LEU A 67 50.60 80.37 0.56
C LEU A 67 49.68 80.97 -0.53
N THR A 68 48.37 80.72 -0.42
CA THR A 68 47.34 81.27 -1.32
C THR A 68 46.20 81.89 -0.53
N HIS A 69 45.33 82.64 -1.22
CA HIS A 69 44.01 82.96 -0.68
C HIS A 69 43.24 81.67 -0.37
N PRO A 70 42.30 81.69 0.59
CA PRO A 70 41.47 80.54 0.91
C PRO A 70 40.76 80.01 -0.33
N ILE A 71 40.86 78.70 -0.56
CA ILE A 71 40.14 78.02 -1.62
C ILE A 71 38.66 77.95 -1.23
N ALA A 72 37.76 78.26 -2.17
CA ALA A 72 36.32 78.09 -2.01
C ALA A 72 35.97 76.59 -1.96
N THR A 73 35.95 76.03 -0.75
CA THR A 73 35.81 74.58 -0.53
C THR A 73 34.44 74.04 -0.94
N ASP A 74 33.42 74.88 -1.00
CA ASP A 74 32.07 74.59 -1.51
C ASP A 74 32.04 74.32 -3.02
N LYS A 75 33.06 74.76 -3.76
CA LYS A 75 33.19 74.58 -5.21
C LYS A 75 34.12 73.42 -5.61
N VAL A 76 34.74 72.74 -4.65
CA VAL A 76 35.60 71.58 -4.92
C VAL A 76 34.73 70.38 -5.30
N GLN A 77 35.03 69.75 -6.44
CA GLN A 77 34.31 68.59 -6.93
C GLN A 77 35.19 67.35 -6.89
N ILE A 78 34.65 66.24 -6.39
CA ILE A 78 35.29 64.93 -6.38
C ILE A 78 34.47 63.95 -7.21
N THR A 79 35.14 63.18 -8.09
CA THR A 79 34.52 62.20 -8.99
C THR A 79 35.23 60.85 -8.86
N PRO A 80 34.53 59.72 -8.61
CA PRO A 80 33.09 59.60 -8.36
C PRO A 80 32.59 60.43 -7.17
N ALA A 81 31.33 60.87 -7.22
CA ALA A 81 30.76 61.71 -6.17
C ALA A 81 30.74 60.98 -4.82
N VAL A 82 31.26 61.61 -3.78
CA VAL A 82 31.28 61.09 -2.41
C VAL A 82 30.94 62.19 -1.42
N LYS A 83 30.12 61.86 -0.42
CA LYS A 83 29.77 62.80 0.65
C LYS A 83 30.96 63.01 1.57
N GLY A 84 31.26 64.25 1.91
CA GLY A 84 32.33 64.61 2.83
C GLY A 84 32.46 66.12 2.98
N THR A 85 33.42 66.54 3.80
CA THR A 85 33.68 67.95 4.08
C THR A 85 35.08 68.33 3.59
N TRP A 86 35.16 69.45 2.88
CA TRP A 86 36.42 70.04 2.45
C TRP A 86 36.79 71.18 3.40
N GLN A 87 38.02 71.18 3.90
CA GLN A 87 38.56 72.23 4.77
C GLN A 87 39.86 72.76 4.21
N TYR A 88 39.97 74.09 4.12
CA TYR A 88 41.23 74.77 3.85
C TYR A 88 41.89 75.14 5.18
N ILE A 89 43.02 74.54 5.48
CA ILE A 89 43.75 74.69 6.74
C ILE A 89 45.06 75.43 6.47
N GLN A 90 45.18 76.63 7.04
CA GLN A 90 46.43 77.39 7.10
C GLN A 90 46.91 77.43 8.56
N PRO A 91 47.92 76.62 8.94
CA PRO A 91 48.32 76.53 10.34
C PRO A 91 48.95 77.82 10.89
N ASP A 92 49.86 78.43 10.13
CA ASP A 92 50.53 79.70 10.42
C ASP A 92 51.19 80.23 9.12
N VAL A 93 51.68 81.48 9.10
CA VAL A 93 52.24 82.11 7.89
C VAL A 93 53.56 81.48 7.39
N THR A 94 54.18 80.60 8.17
CA THR A 94 55.44 79.92 7.82
C THR A 94 55.24 78.52 7.24
N LYS A 95 54.03 77.97 7.34
CA LYS A 95 53.69 76.64 6.85
C LYS A 95 52.85 76.68 5.59
N ASN A 96 52.98 75.62 4.81
CA ASN A 96 52.21 75.44 3.59
C ASN A 96 50.73 75.11 3.88
N PRO A 97 49.77 75.71 3.14
CA PRO A 97 48.36 75.40 3.29
C PRO A 97 48.04 73.95 2.94
N LYS A 98 46.98 73.43 3.56
CA LYS A 98 46.42 72.11 3.23
C LYS A 98 44.96 72.24 2.86
N LEU A 99 44.57 71.58 1.78
CA LEU A 99 43.18 71.28 1.46
C LEU A 99 42.91 69.83 1.91
N VAL A 100 42.06 69.67 2.92
CA VAL A 100 41.76 68.36 3.52
C VAL A 100 40.32 67.96 3.18
N PHE A 101 40.15 66.77 2.63
CA PHE A 101 38.84 66.13 2.48
C PHE A 101 38.65 65.08 3.55
N THR A 102 37.59 65.23 4.34
CA THR A 102 37.17 64.21 5.30
C THR A 102 35.91 63.53 4.75
N PRO A 103 35.98 62.25 4.34
CA PRO A 103 34.82 61.54 3.83
C PRO A 103 33.77 61.34 4.94
N ALA A 104 32.50 61.63 4.64
CA ALA A 104 31.37 61.32 5.53
C ALA A 104 30.91 59.86 5.37
N THR A 105 31.29 59.23 4.26
CA THR A 105 31.09 57.81 3.95
C THR A 105 32.37 57.26 3.37
N TYR A 106 32.70 56.01 3.65
CA TYR A 106 33.88 55.33 3.09
C TYR A 106 33.97 55.51 1.56
N LEU A 107 35.18 55.80 1.08
CA LEU A 107 35.49 55.76 -0.34
C LEU A 107 35.37 54.31 -0.86
N LYS A 108 34.99 54.13 -2.14
CA LYS A 108 34.99 52.80 -2.79
C LYS A 108 36.44 52.30 -2.86
N ALA A 109 36.67 51.03 -2.55
CA ALA A 109 38.00 50.42 -2.58
C ALA A 109 38.53 50.32 -4.03
N HIS A 110 39.85 50.33 -4.20
CA HIS A 110 40.54 50.28 -5.50
C HIS A 110 39.95 51.21 -6.58
N THR A 111 39.47 52.39 -6.18
CA THR A 111 38.81 53.34 -7.08
C THR A 111 39.69 54.57 -7.24
N THR A 112 39.88 55.00 -8.48
CA THR A 112 40.58 56.25 -8.79
C THR A 112 39.60 57.42 -8.67
N TYR A 113 39.87 58.32 -7.74
CA TYR A 113 39.14 59.55 -7.56
C TYR A 113 39.90 60.70 -8.20
N THR A 114 39.17 61.59 -8.87
CA THR A 114 39.70 62.85 -9.40
C THR A 114 39.04 64.01 -8.68
N VAL A 115 39.84 64.94 -8.18
CA VAL A 115 39.40 66.15 -7.50
C VAL A 115 39.69 67.35 -8.40
N THR A 116 38.63 68.06 -8.78
CA THR A 116 38.70 69.35 -9.47
C THR A 116 38.58 70.46 -8.43
N ILE A 117 39.65 71.22 -8.27
CA ILE A 117 39.75 72.31 -7.29
C ILE A 117 39.56 73.62 -8.06
N PRO A 118 38.72 74.57 -7.61
CA PRO A 118 38.56 75.85 -8.28
C PRO A 118 39.85 76.66 -8.21
N ASN A 119 40.06 77.54 -9.20
CA ASN A 119 41.16 78.49 -9.19
C ASN A 119 41.14 79.33 -7.89
N THR A 120 42.34 79.66 -7.41
CA THR A 120 42.53 80.54 -6.25
C THR A 120 43.32 81.78 -6.66
N LYS A 121 43.70 82.63 -5.71
CA LYS A 121 44.57 83.78 -5.93
C LYS A 121 45.86 83.65 -5.12
N ARG A 122 46.96 84.12 -5.69
CA ARG A 122 48.20 84.38 -4.94
C ARG A 122 47.95 85.42 -3.85
N VAL A 123 48.82 85.52 -2.84
CA VAL A 123 48.66 86.47 -1.71
C VAL A 123 48.45 87.92 -2.18
N PHE A 124 48.97 88.30 -3.36
CA PHE A 124 48.82 89.63 -3.96
C PHE A 124 47.74 89.71 -5.07
N GLY A 125 46.79 88.76 -5.11
CA GLY A 125 45.54 88.89 -5.88
C GLY A 125 45.55 88.37 -7.33
N VAL A 126 46.70 87.93 -7.86
CA VAL A 126 46.81 87.30 -9.19
C VAL A 126 46.13 85.94 -9.20
N GLU A 127 45.30 85.65 -10.21
CA GLU A 127 44.64 84.37 -10.38
C GLU A 127 45.64 83.22 -10.57
N LEU A 128 45.34 82.08 -9.95
CA LEU A 128 46.20 80.92 -9.89
C LEU A 128 45.36 79.67 -10.17
N GLU A 129 45.66 79.03 -11.30
CA GLU A 129 45.07 77.74 -11.65
C GLU A 129 45.54 76.66 -10.68
N VAL A 130 44.60 75.84 -10.19
CA VAL A 130 44.91 74.73 -9.29
C VAL A 130 44.90 73.42 -10.08
N PRO A 131 46.02 72.67 -10.13
CA PRO A 131 46.05 71.38 -10.82
C PRO A 131 45.02 70.40 -10.26
N LYS A 132 44.47 69.56 -11.13
CA LYS A 132 43.62 68.43 -10.71
C LYS A 132 44.44 67.44 -9.88
N VAL A 133 43.79 66.83 -8.89
CA VAL A 133 44.36 65.78 -8.05
C VAL A 133 43.75 64.45 -8.45
N SER A 134 44.55 63.40 -8.57
CA SER A 134 44.07 62.05 -8.83
C SER A 134 44.72 61.06 -7.88
N PHE A 135 43.92 60.30 -7.14
CA PHE A 135 44.42 59.32 -6.18
C PHE A 135 43.62 58.01 -6.27
N THR A 136 44.24 56.90 -5.90
CA THR A 136 43.61 55.57 -5.86
C THR A 136 43.56 55.05 -4.43
N THR A 137 42.38 54.56 -4.02
CA THR A 137 42.16 54.01 -2.68
C THR A 137 42.75 52.61 -2.49
N GLU A 138 42.93 52.20 -1.23
CA GLU A 138 43.42 50.87 -0.88
C GLU A 138 42.56 49.73 -1.44
N ARG A 139 43.17 48.56 -1.62
CA ARG A 139 42.47 47.36 -2.11
C ARG A 139 41.80 46.61 -0.97
N ALA A 140 40.55 46.21 -1.18
CA ALA A 140 39.87 45.26 -0.29
C ALA A 140 40.54 43.88 -0.35
N PRO A 141 40.62 43.12 0.75
CA PRO A 141 41.34 41.86 0.75
C PRO A 141 40.68 40.83 -0.18
N SER A 142 41.51 39.95 -0.75
CA SER A 142 41.06 38.83 -1.55
C SER A 142 40.70 37.63 -0.68
N LEU A 143 39.83 36.77 -1.22
CA LEU A 143 39.49 35.50 -0.59
C LEU A 143 40.67 34.52 -0.68
N LYS A 144 40.86 33.70 0.35
CA LYS A 144 41.68 32.49 0.27
C LYS A 144 40.94 31.43 -0.53
N SER A 145 41.68 30.58 -1.23
CA SER A 145 41.16 29.42 -1.96
C SER A 145 40.82 28.25 -1.02
N SER A 146 39.98 28.49 -0.02
CA SER A 146 39.54 27.52 0.99
C SER A 146 38.05 27.68 1.30
N GLY A 147 37.45 26.66 1.92
CA GLY A 147 36.02 26.65 2.23
C GLY A 147 35.16 26.82 0.96
N ALA A 148 34.11 27.63 1.05
CA ALA A 148 33.19 27.86 -0.07
C ALA A 148 33.86 28.45 -1.34
N ALA A 149 34.97 29.17 -1.17
CA ALA A 149 35.75 29.66 -2.29
C ALA A 149 36.37 28.52 -3.11
N SER A 150 36.67 27.38 -2.49
CA SER A 150 37.26 26.19 -3.14
C SER A 150 36.26 25.19 -3.70
N TRP A 151 34.96 25.31 -3.39
CA TRP A 151 33.94 24.39 -3.88
C TRP A 151 33.82 24.39 -5.40
N LYS A 152 33.37 23.29 -6.00
CA LYS A 152 33.05 23.24 -7.43
C LYS A 152 31.56 23.51 -7.64
N ASP A 153 31.23 23.96 -8.84
CA ASP A 153 29.82 24.04 -9.26
C ASP A 153 29.25 22.61 -9.36
N GLY A 154 28.04 22.41 -8.85
CA GLY A 154 27.38 21.11 -8.70
C GLY A 154 27.99 20.21 -7.61
N GLN A 155 28.89 20.70 -6.77
CA GLN A 155 29.49 19.88 -5.70
C GLN A 155 28.43 19.47 -4.67
N VAL A 156 28.44 18.20 -4.28
CA VAL A 156 27.65 17.70 -3.14
C VAL A 156 28.25 18.18 -1.83
N VAL A 157 27.44 18.77 -0.97
CA VAL A 157 27.84 19.25 0.37
C VAL A 157 26.96 18.63 1.44
N ALA A 158 27.52 18.42 2.64
CA ALA A 158 26.76 17.89 3.76
C ALA A 158 25.58 18.79 4.14
N ALA A 159 24.52 18.19 4.65
CA ALA A 159 23.28 18.90 4.95
C ALA A 159 23.41 19.90 6.10
N ASP A 160 24.43 19.80 6.95
CA ASP A 160 24.76 20.77 8.01
C ASP A 160 26.04 21.57 7.72
N GLU A 161 26.53 21.53 6.48
CA GLU A 161 27.78 22.18 6.09
C GLU A 161 27.72 23.68 6.38
N THR A 162 28.75 24.20 7.05
CA THR A 162 28.87 25.63 7.29
C THR A 162 29.59 26.29 6.13
N VAL A 163 28.93 27.23 5.45
CA VAL A 163 29.54 28.01 4.37
C VAL A 163 30.60 28.92 5.00
N ARG A 164 31.88 28.58 4.86
CA ARG A 164 32.99 29.35 5.42
C ARG A 164 33.83 29.99 4.32
N VAL A 165 34.21 31.25 4.52
CA VAL A 165 35.19 31.95 3.70
C VAL A 165 36.19 32.70 4.56
N ASP A 166 37.43 32.78 4.08
CA ASP A 166 38.51 33.44 4.78
C ASP A 166 39.19 34.45 3.85
N PHE A 167 39.51 35.63 4.34
CA PHE A 167 40.33 36.60 3.62
C PHE A 167 41.82 36.35 3.82
N VAL A 168 42.65 36.72 2.84
CA VAL A 168 44.13 36.65 2.93
C VAL A 168 44.68 37.55 4.05
N SER A 169 43.98 38.64 4.38
CA SER A 169 44.27 39.58 5.48
C SER A 169 42.96 40.09 6.11
N PRO A 170 42.99 40.70 7.32
CA PRO A 170 41.78 41.28 7.93
C PRO A 170 41.06 42.27 7.00
N ASN A 171 39.73 42.25 7.05
CA ASN A 171 38.83 43.03 6.21
C ASN A 171 38.93 44.54 6.45
N ARG A 172 39.17 44.97 7.69
CA ARG A 172 39.28 46.37 8.11
C ARG A 172 38.10 47.21 7.60
N HIS A 173 36.90 46.66 7.69
CA HIS A 173 35.67 47.27 7.18
C HIS A 173 35.66 47.56 5.66
N LEU A 174 36.59 47.02 4.86
CA LEU A 174 36.67 47.29 3.40
C LEU A 174 35.56 46.60 2.61
N ARG A 175 35.01 45.51 3.13
CA ARG A 175 33.89 44.75 2.54
C ARG A 175 32.77 44.57 3.55
N LYS A 176 31.53 44.46 3.07
CA LYS A 176 30.37 44.05 3.87
C LYS A 176 29.71 42.85 3.17
N LEU A 177 30.01 41.66 3.69
CA LEU A 177 29.59 40.41 3.09
C LEU A 177 28.17 40.04 3.47
N GLU A 178 27.42 39.59 2.47
CA GLU A 178 26.09 39.00 2.59
C GLU A 178 26.12 37.67 1.83
N LEU A 179 25.71 36.58 2.49
CA LEU A 179 25.47 35.32 1.80
C LEU A 179 24.03 35.33 1.29
N ARG A 180 23.87 35.39 -0.03
CA ARG A 180 22.60 35.24 -0.71
C ARG A 180 22.45 33.82 -1.18
N THR A 181 21.24 33.28 -1.07
CA THR A 181 20.92 31.92 -1.48
C THR A 181 19.72 31.93 -2.42
N THR A 182 19.70 31.02 -3.39
CA THR A 182 18.54 30.78 -4.25
C THR A 182 18.26 29.28 -4.29
N PRO A 183 17.13 28.78 -3.73
CA PRO A 183 16.09 29.55 -3.01
C PRO A 183 16.64 30.26 -1.77
N GLU A 184 15.93 31.27 -1.26
CA GLU A 184 16.35 32.02 -0.07
C GLU A 184 16.26 31.14 1.18
N LEU A 185 17.37 31.03 1.91
CA LEU A 185 17.54 30.17 3.08
C LEU A 185 18.01 30.98 4.29
N GLU A 186 17.41 30.72 5.44
CA GLU A 186 17.78 31.40 6.69
C GLU A 186 19.10 30.85 7.25
N THR A 187 20.01 31.76 7.59
CA THR A 187 21.34 31.43 8.11
C THR A 187 21.67 32.20 9.37
N VAL A 188 22.58 31.65 10.17
CA VAL A 188 23.22 32.34 11.29
C VAL A 188 24.65 32.68 10.87
N SER A 189 24.94 33.97 10.77
CA SER A 189 26.28 34.46 10.40
C SER A 189 27.17 34.66 11.62
N SER A 190 28.45 34.34 11.51
CA SER A 190 29.47 34.66 12.50
C SER A 190 30.72 35.21 11.82
N VAL A 191 31.41 36.14 12.50
CA VAL A 191 32.65 36.75 12.02
C VAL A 191 33.73 36.59 13.07
N GLN A 192 34.86 36.00 12.69
CA GLN A 192 35.99 35.78 13.56
C GLN A 192 37.20 36.60 13.08
N ARG A 193 37.73 37.44 14.00
CA ARG A 193 38.93 38.27 13.79
C ARG A 193 38.88 39.16 12.55
N ASP A 194 37.67 39.55 12.13
CA ASP A 194 37.43 40.35 10.92
C ASP A 194 38.09 39.75 9.66
N GLN A 195 38.27 38.43 9.63
CA GLN A 195 39.00 37.73 8.56
C GLN A 195 38.30 36.46 8.11
N SER A 196 37.64 35.75 9.03
CA SER A 196 36.84 34.57 8.71
C SER A 196 35.36 34.87 8.90
N TYR A 197 34.59 34.51 7.89
CA TYR A 197 33.13 34.68 7.86
C TYR A 197 32.51 33.31 7.64
N SER A 198 31.46 33.00 8.39
CA SER A 198 30.76 31.72 8.30
C SER A 198 29.25 31.89 8.38
N TRP A 199 28.52 31.08 7.64
CA TRP A 199 27.07 31.00 7.68
C TRP A 199 26.64 29.54 7.86
N SER A 200 25.93 29.26 8.95
CA SER A 200 25.36 27.95 9.24
C SER A 200 23.85 27.98 9.05
N PRO A 201 23.22 26.85 8.66
CA PRO A 201 21.77 26.77 8.54
C PRO A 201 21.11 27.04 9.90
N LYS A 202 20.10 27.92 9.93
CA LYS A 202 19.47 28.36 11.19
C LYS A 202 18.83 27.21 11.99
N ASN A 203 18.27 26.22 11.29
CA ASN A 203 17.65 25.05 11.91
C ASN A 203 18.61 23.85 12.01
N GLY A 204 19.92 24.08 11.85
CA GLY A 204 20.96 23.05 11.92
C GLY A 204 21.14 22.22 10.64
N VAL A 205 20.15 22.18 9.75
CA VAL A 205 20.21 21.43 8.48
C VAL A 205 19.63 22.28 7.34
N TRP A 206 20.30 22.30 6.20
CA TRP A 206 19.82 22.83 4.93
C TRP A 206 18.72 21.93 4.34
N PRO A 207 17.85 22.43 3.44
CA PRO A 207 16.91 21.58 2.72
C PRO A 207 17.65 20.49 1.93
N GLN A 208 17.48 19.24 2.31
CA GLN A 208 18.22 18.11 1.76
C GLN A 208 17.73 17.73 0.37
N ASN A 209 18.62 17.16 -0.45
CA ASN A 209 18.33 16.79 -1.84
C ASN A 209 17.89 17.99 -2.69
N THR A 210 18.49 19.16 -2.47
CA THR A 210 18.16 20.39 -3.21
C THR A 210 19.40 21.06 -3.78
N ASP A 211 19.23 21.64 -4.96
CA ASP A 211 20.24 22.54 -5.52
C ASP A 211 20.06 23.94 -4.91
N VAL A 212 21.15 24.48 -4.35
CA VAL A 212 21.19 25.81 -3.75
C VAL A 212 22.26 26.61 -4.47
N THR A 213 21.87 27.73 -5.07
CA THR A 213 22.85 28.69 -5.57
C THR A 213 23.26 29.61 -4.45
N ILE A 214 24.52 29.52 -4.03
CA ILE A 214 25.14 30.43 -3.07
C ILE A 214 25.81 31.58 -3.81
N GLU A 215 25.58 32.80 -3.34
CA GLU A 215 26.27 34.00 -3.80
C GLU A 215 26.83 34.77 -2.61
N LEU A 216 28.14 34.88 -2.53
CA LEU A 216 28.80 35.76 -1.58
C LEU A 216 28.90 37.16 -2.17
N TYR A 217 28.00 38.05 -1.76
CA TYR A 217 27.89 39.40 -2.29
C TYR A 217 28.53 40.42 -1.35
N ASP A 218 29.39 41.29 -1.89
CA ASP A 218 29.93 42.44 -1.19
C ASP A 218 29.01 43.65 -1.40
N THR A 219 28.12 43.88 -0.44
CA THR A 219 27.16 44.98 -0.48
C THR A 219 27.80 46.36 -0.47
N LYS A 220 29.03 46.48 0.04
CA LYS A 220 29.74 47.77 0.12
C LYS A 220 30.38 48.16 -1.22
N ASN A 221 30.88 47.18 -1.96
CA ASN A 221 31.54 47.40 -3.25
C ASN A 221 30.67 46.97 -4.46
N GLU A 222 29.43 46.54 -4.21
CA GLU A 222 28.46 46.14 -5.24
C GLU A 222 29.00 45.02 -6.17
N GLN A 223 29.65 44.01 -5.59
CA GLN A 223 30.38 42.97 -6.31
C GLN A 223 30.05 41.56 -5.82
N SER A 224 29.83 40.63 -6.74
CA SER A 224 29.77 39.18 -6.45
C SER A 224 31.19 38.61 -6.34
N LEU A 225 31.52 37.99 -5.21
CA LEU A 225 32.85 37.42 -4.94
C LEU A 225 32.90 35.92 -5.23
N ILE A 226 31.81 35.20 -4.95
CA ILE A 226 31.61 33.79 -5.26
C ILE A 226 30.16 33.65 -5.71
N LYS A 227 29.91 32.92 -6.79
CA LYS A 227 28.57 32.46 -7.16
C LYS A 227 28.67 31.04 -7.69
N LYS A 228 28.05 30.08 -7.00
CA LYS A 228 28.10 28.64 -7.32
C LYS A 228 26.78 27.97 -6.95
N THR A 229 26.38 26.99 -7.73
CA THR A 229 25.32 26.06 -7.39
C THR A 229 25.95 24.85 -6.70
N ILE A 230 25.44 24.48 -5.53
CA ILE A 230 25.84 23.27 -4.80
C ILE A 230 24.62 22.38 -4.62
N HIS A 231 24.85 21.08 -4.53
CA HIS A 231 23.80 20.12 -4.24
C HIS A 231 23.87 19.72 -2.77
N ILE A 232 22.82 19.97 -2.00
CA ILE A 232 22.75 19.53 -0.61
C ILE A 232 22.48 18.03 -0.57
N ALA A 233 23.34 17.27 0.10
CA ALA A 233 23.23 15.83 0.22
C ALA A 233 21.83 15.38 0.64
N ALA A 234 21.34 14.30 0.01
CA ALA A 234 20.01 13.78 0.24
C ALA A 234 19.91 13.06 1.59
N GLU A 235 18.76 13.17 2.24
CA GLU A 235 18.45 12.43 3.47
C GLU A 235 18.49 10.91 3.20
N PRO A 236 19.19 10.10 4.01
CA PRO A 236 19.20 8.65 3.83
C PRO A 236 17.79 8.07 4.06
N ALA A 237 17.28 7.36 3.06
CA ALA A 237 15.97 6.73 3.11
C ALA A 237 16.10 5.21 3.23
N LEU A 238 15.24 4.60 4.06
CA LEU A 238 15.13 3.15 4.14
C LEU A 238 14.25 2.64 2.98
N THR A 239 14.83 1.86 2.07
CA THR A 239 14.15 1.36 0.87
C THR A 239 13.43 0.03 1.11
N SER A 240 13.96 -0.84 1.98
CA SER A 240 13.30 -2.08 2.34
C SER A 240 13.96 -2.79 3.53
N PRO A 241 13.20 -3.47 4.41
CA PRO A 241 11.75 -3.42 4.59
C PRO A 241 11.35 -2.51 5.77
N LEU A 242 10.41 -1.57 5.56
CA LEU A 242 9.73 -0.85 6.67
C LEU A 242 8.88 -1.78 7.54
N GLY A 243 8.43 -2.90 6.96
CA GLY A 243 7.91 -4.03 7.69
C GLY A 243 8.04 -5.33 6.90
N GLN A 244 8.33 -6.41 7.62
CA GLN A 244 8.48 -7.74 7.05
C GLN A 244 7.62 -8.69 7.88
N ALA A 245 6.71 -9.41 7.21
CA ALA A 245 5.77 -10.31 7.87
C ALA A 245 6.09 -11.76 7.55
N ASN A 246 5.64 -12.65 8.44
CA ASN A 246 5.82 -14.09 8.33
C ASN A 246 7.29 -14.54 8.33
N ILE A 247 8.10 -13.89 9.15
CA ILE A 247 9.49 -14.26 9.38
C ILE A 247 9.54 -15.56 10.18
N ASP A 248 10.39 -16.49 9.74
CA ASP A 248 10.59 -17.79 10.40
C ASP A 248 11.57 -17.70 11.59
N GLU A 249 11.63 -18.74 12.44
CA GLU A 249 12.33 -18.74 13.74
C GLU A 249 13.81 -18.29 13.70
N ARG A 250 14.48 -18.46 12.56
CA ARG A 250 15.91 -18.19 12.39
C ARG A 250 16.22 -17.23 11.24
N GLU A 251 15.20 -16.55 10.72
CA GLU A 251 15.38 -15.66 9.58
C GLU A 251 15.95 -14.31 10.05
N SER A 252 17.01 -13.87 9.36
CA SER A 252 17.65 -12.58 9.59
C SER A 252 16.90 -11.46 8.89
N ILE A 253 16.85 -10.29 9.52
CA ILE A 253 16.16 -9.09 9.01
C ILE A 253 17.19 -8.22 8.30
N SER A 254 16.97 -7.89 7.03
CA SER A 254 17.91 -7.08 6.24
C SER A 254 17.30 -5.72 5.91
N LEU A 255 17.79 -4.66 6.55
CA LEU A 255 17.41 -3.27 6.28
C LEU A 255 18.35 -2.68 5.21
N THR A 256 17.78 -2.12 4.14
CA THR A 256 18.52 -1.55 3.00
C THR A 256 18.20 -0.06 2.86
N PHE A 257 19.24 0.74 2.68
CA PHE A 257 19.17 2.19 2.45
C PHE A 257 19.41 2.51 0.97
N ASP A 258 18.88 3.65 0.52
CA ASP A 258 19.03 4.13 -0.86
C ASP A 258 20.45 4.63 -1.20
N GLN A 259 21.28 4.88 -0.17
CA GLN A 259 22.63 5.39 -0.31
C GLN A 259 23.55 4.89 0.81
N PRO A 260 24.89 4.91 0.60
CA PRO A 260 25.84 4.47 1.61
C PRO A 260 25.74 5.27 2.92
N ILE A 261 25.75 4.56 4.06
CA ILE A 261 25.62 5.14 5.40
C ILE A 261 27.00 5.29 6.06
N ASP A 262 27.15 6.34 6.88
CA ASP A 262 28.22 6.43 7.86
C ASP A 262 27.85 5.62 9.10
N HIS A 263 28.44 4.43 9.20
CA HIS A 263 28.14 3.46 10.25
C HIS A 263 28.44 4.00 11.67
N GLN A 264 29.31 5.01 11.83
CA GLN A 264 29.63 5.57 13.15
C GLN A 264 28.44 6.35 13.75
N THR A 265 27.61 6.93 12.88
CA THR A 265 26.41 7.69 13.25
C THR A 265 25.16 6.83 13.34
N ALA A 266 25.16 5.66 12.70
CA ALA A 266 24.01 4.78 12.65
C ALA A 266 23.65 4.22 14.05
N ARG A 267 22.39 4.37 14.44
CA ARG A 267 21.81 3.80 15.66
C ARG A 267 20.51 3.10 15.28
N ILE A 268 20.55 1.77 15.22
CA ILE A 268 19.42 0.92 14.86
C ILE A 268 19.13 0.02 16.05
N ALA A 269 17.93 0.10 16.61
CA ALA A 269 17.51 -0.66 17.78
C ALA A 269 16.28 -1.52 17.45
N PHE A 270 16.36 -2.80 17.77
CA PHE A 270 15.22 -3.72 17.72
C PHE A 270 14.72 -3.95 19.15
N GLU A 271 13.40 -3.98 19.35
CA GLU A 271 12.80 -4.40 20.64
C GLU A 271 12.81 -5.93 20.78
N LEU A 272 13.96 -6.53 20.49
CA LEU A 272 14.22 -7.96 20.52
C LEU A 272 15.74 -8.20 20.66
N PRO A 273 16.20 -9.14 21.51
CA PRO A 273 17.61 -9.52 21.59
C PRO A 273 18.15 -10.07 20.26
N GLY A 274 19.36 -9.67 19.90
CA GLY A 274 20.05 -10.14 18.70
C GLY A 274 21.29 -9.33 18.38
N LYS A 275 21.91 -9.63 17.25
CA LYS A 275 23.13 -8.99 16.76
C LYS A 275 22.92 -8.39 15.39
N GLY A 276 23.26 -7.12 15.26
CA GLY A 276 23.24 -6.40 13.99
C GLY A 276 24.64 -6.18 13.44
N THR A 277 24.78 -6.32 12.12
CA THR A 277 26.04 -6.09 11.40
C THR A 277 25.77 -5.43 10.06
N TRP A 278 26.66 -4.53 9.64
CA TRP A 278 26.63 -3.99 8.28
C TRP A 278 27.25 -5.01 7.32
N LYS A 279 26.48 -5.43 6.32
CA LYS A 279 26.96 -6.33 5.26
C LYS A 279 27.80 -5.57 4.24
N ASP A 280 27.38 -4.35 3.91
CA ASP A 280 28.01 -3.41 2.99
C ASP A 280 27.66 -1.97 3.41
N GLY A 281 27.90 -0.98 2.54
CA GLY A 281 27.61 0.41 2.85
C GLY A 281 26.13 0.77 2.95
N THR A 282 25.23 -0.07 2.43
CA THR A 282 23.79 0.21 2.29
C THR A 282 22.92 -0.78 3.04
N THR A 283 23.43 -1.94 3.44
CA THR A 283 22.62 -3.01 4.03
C THR A 283 23.08 -3.36 5.45
N TYR A 284 22.15 -3.22 6.39
CA TYR A 284 22.26 -3.65 7.78
C TYR A 284 21.48 -4.94 8.00
N VAL A 285 22.13 -5.97 8.53
CA VAL A 285 21.53 -7.28 8.79
C VAL A 285 21.45 -7.52 10.29
N PHE A 286 20.25 -7.69 10.80
CA PHE A 286 19.96 -8.07 12.19
C PHE A 286 19.61 -9.55 12.28
N THR A 287 20.35 -10.27 13.12
CA THR A 287 20.10 -11.68 13.43
C THR A 287 19.53 -11.78 14.85
N PRO A 288 18.23 -12.08 15.01
CA PRO A 288 17.62 -12.24 16.33
C PRO A 288 18.16 -13.49 17.04
N ASP A 289 18.28 -13.44 18.37
CA ASP A 289 18.71 -14.61 19.16
C ASP A 289 17.62 -15.68 19.22
N LYS A 290 16.36 -15.24 19.32
CA LYS A 290 15.17 -16.08 19.32
C LYS A 290 13.97 -15.27 18.85
N LEU A 291 13.12 -15.89 18.03
CA LEU A 291 11.81 -15.36 17.67
C LEU A 291 10.71 -16.20 18.33
N GLU A 292 9.63 -15.56 18.77
CA GLU A 292 8.42 -16.26 19.19
C GLU A 292 7.38 -16.19 18.07
N PRO A 293 6.56 -17.23 17.89
CA PRO A 293 5.54 -17.23 16.85
C PRO A 293 4.41 -16.23 17.10
N ASN A 294 3.78 -15.77 16.02
CA ASN A 294 2.64 -14.86 16.05
C ASN A 294 2.87 -13.58 16.90
N LYS A 295 4.10 -13.04 16.83
CA LYS A 295 4.51 -11.81 17.52
C LYS A 295 4.91 -10.74 16.52
N SER A 296 4.77 -9.49 16.95
CA SER A 296 5.28 -8.32 16.24
C SER A 296 6.41 -7.70 17.06
N TYR A 297 7.57 -7.47 16.44
CA TYR A 297 8.72 -6.84 17.06
C TYR A 297 9.00 -5.51 16.36
N PRO A 298 8.81 -4.37 17.04
CA PRO A 298 9.15 -3.07 16.49
C PRO A 298 10.66 -2.85 16.46
N TYR A 299 11.09 -1.97 15.58
CA TYR A 299 12.46 -1.48 15.52
C TYR A 299 12.48 0.00 15.13
N THR A 300 13.56 0.67 15.49
CA THR A 300 13.75 2.10 15.26
C THR A 300 15.12 2.35 14.65
N VAL A 301 15.16 3.10 13.54
CA VAL A 301 16.37 3.75 13.05
C VAL A 301 16.35 5.19 13.55
N ALA A 302 17.27 5.54 14.43
CA ALA A 302 17.26 6.85 15.08
C ALA A 302 17.68 7.96 14.10
N LYS A 303 17.05 9.12 14.26
CA LYS A 303 17.45 10.38 13.62
C LYS A 303 18.91 10.72 13.93
N ALA A 304 19.47 11.64 13.14
CA ALA A 304 20.87 12.03 13.10
C ALA A 304 21.83 10.98 12.50
N MET A 305 21.33 9.83 12.04
CA MET A 305 22.07 8.92 11.16
C MET A 305 22.44 9.65 9.85
N ARG A 306 23.67 9.45 9.38
CA ARG A 306 24.20 10.14 8.19
C ARG A 306 24.46 9.23 7.01
N SER A 307 24.21 9.73 5.81
CA SER A 307 24.81 9.16 4.60
C SER A 307 26.29 9.55 4.50
N ARG A 308 27.07 8.82 3.72
CA ARG A 308 28.49 9.13 3.48
C ARG A 308 28.69 10.46 2.75
N ASP A 309 27.69 10.89 1.98
CA ASP A 309 27.70 12.19 1.29
C ASP A 309 27.27 13.34 2.20
N GLY A 310 26.83 13.04 3.44
CA GLY A 310 26.56 14.04 4.48
C GLY A 310 25.08 14.42 4.64
N GLY A 311 24.15 13.66 4.06
CA GLY A 311 22.74 13.77 4.38
C GLY A 311 22.45 13.26 5.80
N ILE A 312 21.41 13.78 6.45
CA ILE A 312 21.09 13.56 7.86
C ILE A 312 19.62 13.16 7.98
N LEU A 313 19.35 12.00 8.56
CA LEU A 313 18.00 11.58 8.90
C LEU A 313 17.40 12.51 9.96
N GLN A 314 16.31 13.23 9.66
CA GLN A 314 15.73 14.23 10.56
C GLN A 314 14.74 13.64 11.56
N HIS A 315 14.11 12.53 11.20
CA HIS A 315 13.10 11.85 12.00
C HIS A 315 13.43 10.36 12.20
N ASP A 316 13.05 9.83 13.35
CA ASP A 316 13.19 8.39 13.60
C ASP A 316 12.33 7.62 12.59
N ILE A 317 12.89 6.57 11.99
CA ILE A 317 12.12 5.63 11.17
C ILE A 317 11.70 4.49 12.08
N ALA A 318 10.39 4.37 12.30
CA ALA A 318 9.80 3.24 13.00
C ALA A 318 9.36 2.18 12.00
N GLY A 319 9.72 0.93 12.26
CA GLY A 319 9.27 -0.23 11.51
C GLY A 319 8.87 -1.36 12.45
N SER A 320 8.26 -2.40 11.88
CA SER A 320 7.97 -3.61 12.65
C SER A 320 8.10 -4.84 11.78
N ILE A 321 8.62 -5.89 12.39
CA ILE A 321 8.64 -7.21 11.81
C ILE A 321 7.62 -8.11 12.51
N SER A 322 7.05 -9.09 11.83
CA SER A 322 6.13 -10.05 12.44
C SER A 322 6.45 -11.48 12.05
N THR A 323 6.34 -12.38 13.02
CA THR A 323 6.66 -13.80 12.85
C THR A 323 5.47 -14.58 12.33
N VAL A 324 5.72 -15.77 11.79
CA VAL A 324 4.66 -16.65 11.26
C VAL A 324 3.59 -16.93 12.32
N GLY A 325 2.34 -16.72 11.93
CA GLY A 325 1.15 -17.05 12.72
C GLY A 325 0.61 -18.47 12.46
N PRO A 326 -0.57 -18.81 13.04
CA PRO A 326 -1.22 -20.09 12.80
C PRO A 326 -1.54 -20.32 11.32
N ILE A 327 -1.39 -21.56 10.85
CA ILE A 327 -1.70 -21.93 9.47
C ILE A 327 -3.20 -21.76 9.18
N THR A 328 -3.51 -21.39 7.93
CA THR A 328 -4.87 -21.43 7.37
C THR A 328 -4.95 -22.29 6.11
N VAL A 329 -6.13 -22.83 5.81
CA VAL A 329 -6.43 -23.46 4.51
C VAL A 329 -6.95 -22.41 3.54
N VAL A 330 -6.33 -22.32 2.36
CA VAL A 330 -6.62 -21.36 1.29
C VAL A 330 -7.40 -21.97 0.13
N GLY A 331 -7.52 -23.30 0.08
CA GLY A 331 -8.27 -24.01 -0.96
C GLY A 331 -8.75 -25.38 -0.48
N THR A 332 -9.95 -25.78 -0.89
CA THR A 332 -10.49 -27.12 -0.66
C THR A 332 -11.24 -27.64 -1.89
N SER A 333 -11.17 -28.95 -2.10
CA SER A 333 -11.87 -29.67 -3.19
C SER A 333 -12.23 -31.09 -2.74
N PRO A 334 -13.26 -31.74 -3.30
CA PRO A 334 -14.25 -31.19 -4.23
C PRO A 334 -15.36 -30.42 -3.48
N ARG A 335 -16.20 -29.73 -4.26
CA ARG A 335 -17.41 -29.04 -3.80
C ARG A 335 -18.53 -29.31 -4.81
N GLY A 336 -19.77 -29.19 -4.37
CA GLY A 336 -20.95 -29.37 -5.23
C GLY A 336 -21.64 -30.70 -4.99
N ASP A 337 -22.41 -31.13 -5.99
CA ASP A 337 -23.29 -32.29 -5.93
C ASP A 337 -23.01 -33.31 -7.03
N GLY A 338 -23.59 -34.50 -6.88
CA GLY A 338 -23.51 -35.54 -7.91
C GLY A 338 -22.13 -36.19 -8.06
N LEU A 339 -21.27 -36.10 -7.04
CA LEU A 339 -19.93 -36.67 -7.11
C LEU A 339 -19.94 -38.18 -6.93
N ALA A 340 -18.97 -38.87 -7.56
CA ALA A 340 -18.93 -40.33 -7.55
C ALA A 340 -18.89 -40.87 -6.11
N GLN A 341 -19.84 -41.75 -5.77
CA GLN A 341 -19.90 -42.31 -4.42
C GLN A 341 -18.82 -43.35 -4.15
N ALA A 342 -18.32 -44.00 -5.20
CA ALA A 342 -17.37 -45.09 -5.08
C ALA A 342 -16.03 -44.60 -4.51
N SER A 343 -15.53 -43.47 -5.03
CA SER A 343 -14.33 -42.83 -4.54
C SER A 343 -14.25 -41.36 -4.92
N GLN A 344 -13.71 -40.53 -4.02
CA GLN A 344 -13.34 -39.14 -4.28
C GLN A 344 -11.95 -38.82 -3.71
N THR A 345 -11.23 -37.95 -4.40
CA THR A 345 -10.00 -37.34 -3.87
C THR A 345 -10.33 -35.98 -3.28
N LEU A 346 -10.22 -35.88 -1.97
CA LEU A 346 -10.33 -34.65 -1.22
C LEU A 346 -8.99 -33.91 -1.25
N SER A 347 -9.02 -32.58 -1.27
CA SER A 347 -7.82 -31.77 -1.10
C SER A 347 -8.00 -30.61 -0.13
N PHE A 348 -6.93 -30.32 0.61
CA PHE A 348 -6.80 -29.17 1.51
C PHE A 348 -5.46 -28.49 1.23
N THR A 349 -5.51 -27.29 0.64
CA THR A 349 -4.33 -26.47 0.35
C THR A 349 -4.09 -25.50 1.50
N PHE A 350 -2.97 -25.65 2.19
CA PHE A 350 -2.53 -24.78 3.27
C PHE A 350 -1.82 -23.53 2.73
N SER A 351 -1.95 -22.42 3.46
CA SER A 351 -1.31 -21.13 3.15
C SER A 351 0.21 -21.19 3.10
N ARG A 352 0.83 -22.18 3.76
CA ARG A 352 2.28 -22.37 3.94
C ARG A 352 2.56 -23.87 4.18
N PRO A 353 3.83 -24.31 4.14
CA PRO A 353 4.20 -25.66 4.51
C PRO A 353 3.77 -26.03 5.93
N VAL A 354 3.30 -27.25 6.11
CA VAL A 354 2.83 -27.81 7.40
C VAL A 354 3.51 -29.13 7.70
N ASP A 355 3.56 -29.49 8.98
CA ASP A 355 3.89 -30.85 9.39
C ASP A 355 2.79 -31.81 8.90
N HIS A 356 3.13 -32.68 7.96
CA HIS A 356 2.17 -33.55 7.28
C HIS A 356 1.46 -34.48 8.26
N VAL A 357 2.19 -35.06 9.22
CA VAL A 357 1.64 -35.97 10.23
C VAL A 357 0.56 -35.26 11.07
N SER A 358 0.81 -34.00 11.46
CA SER A 358 -0.16 -33.22 12.22
C SER A 358 -1.47 -32.98 11.46
N ALA A 359 -1.42 -32.80 10.14
CA ALA A 359 -2.60 -32.62 9.30
C ALA A 359 -3.33 -33.94 9.04
N GLU A 360 -2.60 -35.00 8.69
CA GLU A 360 -3.15 -36.33 8.38
C GLU A 360 -3.89 -36.94 9.57
N GLN A 361 -3.31 -36.88 10.77
CA GLN A 361 -3.94 -37.39 12.00
C GLN A 361 -5.22 -36.64 12.41
N ARG A 362 -5.46 -35.46 11.82
CA ARG A 362 -6.60 -34.60 12.12
C ARG A 362 -7.68 -34.63 11.07
N LEU A 363 -7.47 -35.35 9.97
CA LEU A 363 -8.47 -35.53 8.93
C LEU A 363 -9.54 -36.52 9.40
N THR A 364 -10.78 -36.08 9.38
CA THR A 364 -11.98 -36.92 9.58
C THR A 364 -12.92 -36.75 8.40
N VAL A 365 -13.67 -37.82 8.11
CA VAL A 365 -14.70 -37.85 7.07
C VAL A 365 -15.99 -38.37 7.69
N SER A 366 -17.14 -37.78 7.34
CA SER A 366 -18.44 -38.16 7.92
C SER A 366 -18.92 -39.54 7.48
N ALA A 367 -18.48 -40.01 6.31
CA ALA A 367 -18.74 -41.33 5.78
C ALA A 367 -17.63 -41.75 4.81
N GLY A 368 -17.58 -43.04 4.48
CA GLY A 368 -16.51 -43.65 3.70
C GLY A 368 -15.27 -43.97 4.52
N GLN A 369 -14.22 -44.42 3.83
CA GLN A 369 -12.94 -44.82 4.42
C GLN A 369 -11.80 -44.14 3.67
N VAL A 370 -10.87 -43.51 4.40
CA VAL A 370 -9.66 -42.94 3.81
C VAL A 370 -8.75 -44.10 3.41
N THR A 371 -8.48 -44.25 2.11
CA THR A 371 -7.67 -45.35 1.56
C THR A 371 -6.25 -44.94 1.23
N GLY A 372 -5.97 -43.63 1.16
CA GLY A 372 -4.62 -43.13 0.92
C GLY A 372 -4.52 -41.62 1.09
N MET A 373 -3.33 -41.16 1.47
CA MET A 373 -2.99 -39.74 1.59
C MET A 373 -1.68 -39.47 0.83
N SER A 374 -1.60 -38.31 0.19
CA SER A 374 -0.41 -37.86 -0.53
C SER A 374 -0.31 -36.34 -0.49
N TRP A 375 0.88 -35.80 -0.76
CA TRP A 375 1.15 -34.37 -0.70
C TRP A 375 1.74 -33.87 -2.02
N ARG A 376 1.33 -32.67 -2.42
CA ARG A 376 1.98 -31.90 -3.48
C ARG A 376 2.06 -30.44 -3.07
N GLY A 377 3.28 -29.96 -2.82
CA GLY A 377 3.50 -28.64 -2.21
C GLY A 377 2.77 -28.55 -0.88
N ASN A 378 2.02 -27.47 -0.66
CA ASN A 378 1.25 -27.25 0.56
C ASN A 378 -0.15 -27.89 0.53
N THR A 379 -0.40 -28.86 -0.36
CA THR A 379 -1.73 -29.47 -0.50
C THR A 379 -1.71 -30.93 -0.08
N LEU A 380 -2.55 -31.27 0.90
CA LEU A 380 -2.90 -32.64 1.24
C LEU A 380 -3.96 -33.14 0.26
N TYR A 381 -3.75 -34.33 -0.31
CA TYR A 381 -4.74 -35.08 -1.08
C TYR A 381 -5.08 -36.36 -0.34
N ALA A 382 -6.36 -36.57 -0.02
CA ALA A 382 -6.85 -37.77 0.65
C ALA A 382 -7.88 -38.48 -0.22
N THR A 383 -7.63 -39.74 -0.56
CA THR A 383 -8.59 -40.57 -1.31
C THR A 383 -9.52 -41.25 -0.32
N VAL A 384 -10.82 -41.08 -0.52
CA VAL A 384 -11.87 -41.65 0.31
C VAL A 384 -12.74 -42.54 -0.55
N ALA A 385 -12.96 -43.77 -0.13
CA ALA A 385 -13.79 -44.75 -0.83
C ALA A 385 -15.08 -45.06 -0.05
N ASN A 386 -16.05 -45.66 -0.72
CA ASN A 386 -17.31 -46.14 -0.13
C ASN A 386 -18.13 -45.03 0.55
N LEU A 387 -18.29 -43.89 -0.12
CA LEU A 387 -19.00 -42.72 0.42
C LEU A 387 -20.51 -42.95 0.49
N GLY A 388 -21.05 -43.90 -0.28
CA GLY A 388 -22.47 -44.18 -0.39
C GLY A 388 -23.21 -43.17 -1.26
N TYR A 389 -24.33 -43.56 -1.86
CA TYR A 389 -25.12 -42.68 -2.73
C TYR A 389 -25.97 -41.70 -1.92
N GLN A 390 -26.25 -40.55 -2.51
CA GLN A 390 -27.15 -39.53 -1.96
C GLN A 390 -26.79 -39.12 -0.51
N GLN A 391 -25.50 -39.12 -0.19
CA GLN A 391 -24.97 -38.73 1.11
C GLN A 391 -24.36 -37.33 1.02
N THR A 392 -24.60 -36.52 2.05
CA THR A 392 -23.82 -35.29 2.27
C THR A 392 -22.55 -35.67 3.00
N ILE A 393 -21.43 -35.61 2.29
CA ILE A 393 -20.11 -35.89 2.85
C ILE A 393 -19.53 -34.59 3.40
N SER A 394 -19.04 -34.64 4.63
CA SER A 394 -18.27 -33.57 5.24
C SER A 394 -16.91 -34.13 5.61
N ALA A 395 -15.84 -33.45 5.19
CA ALA A 395 -14.48 -33.77 5.60
C ALA A 395 -13.89 -32.59 6.36
N THR A 396 -13.23 -32.87 7.48
CA THR A 396 -12.71 -31.85 8.39
C THR A 396 -11.28 -32.17 8.75
N ILE A 397 -10.41 -31.17 8.70
CA ILE A 397 -9.12 -31.17 9.38
C ILE A 397 -9.30 -30.38 10.68
N ALA A 398 -9.21 -31.05 11.82
CA ALA A 398 -9.35 -30.42 13.14
C ALA A 398 -8.27 -29.35 13.40
N ALA A 399 -8.51 -28.48 14.38
CA ALA A 399 -7.49 -27.55 14.87
C ALA A 399 -6.22 -28.29 15.36
N GLY A 400 -5.08 -27.62 15.33
CA GLY A 400 -3.80 -28.17 15.78
C GLY A 400 -2.83 -28.60 14.67
N VAL A 401 -3.09 -28.26 13.41
CA VAL A 401 -2.13 -28.48 12.32
C VAL A 401 -0.94 -27.56 12.52
N LYS A 402 0.28 -28.11 12.56
CA LYS A 402 1.49 -27.34 12.87
C LYS A 402 2.15 -26.84 11.59
N ASN A 403 2.61 -25.59 11.58
CA ASN A 403 3.53 -25.14 10.53
C ASN A 403 4.92 -25.80 10.69
N THR A 404 5.71 -25.89 9.61
CA THR A 404 7.03 -26.56 9.65
C THR A 404 8.12 -25.75 10.34
N THR A 405 7.90 -24.47 10.61
CA THR A 405 8.93 -23.56 11.12
C THR A 405 8.86 -23.47 12.65
N PHE A 406 7.88 -22.76 13.19
CA PHE A 406 7.70 -22.61 14.64
C PHE A 406 6.91 -23.77 15.30
N GLY A 407 6.37 -24.71 14.53
CA GLY A 407 5.49 -25.76 15.06
C GLY A 407 4.16 -25.24 15.60
N VAL A 408 3.71 -24.07 15.15
CA VAL A 408 2.52 -23.39 15.70
C VAL A 408 1.26 -24.11 15.25
N PRO A 409 0.40 -24.59 16.18
CA PRO A 409 -0.85 -25.23 15.83
C PRO A 409 -1.86 -24.23 15.22
N SER A 410 -2.61 -24.66 14.22
CA SER A 410 -3.81 -23.96 13.78
C SER A 410 -4.81 -23.84 14.93
N THR A 411 -5.46 -22.68 15.04
CA THR A 411 -6.45 -22.41 16.11
C THR A 411 -7.87 -22.80 15.74
N ARG A 412 -8.11 -23.12 14.46
CA ARG A 412 -9.43 -23.49 13.92
C ARG A 412 -9.35 -24.76 13.09
N SER A 413 -10.49 -25.43 12.96
CA SER A 413 -10.69 -26.50 11.99
C SER A 413 -10.94 -25.96 10.59
N PHE A 414 -10.76 -26.81 9.59
CA PHE A 414 -11.01 -26.52 8.19
C PHE A 414 -11.88 -27.63 7.61
N SER A 415 -12.97 -27.27 6.94
CA SER A 415 -13.92 -28.26 6.43
C SER A 415 -14.26 -28.03 4.96
N LEU A 416 -14.66 -29.11 4.30
CA LEU A 416 -15.31 -29.09 2.99
C LEU A 416 -16.55 -29.99 3.04
N SER A 417 -17.48 -29.74 2.13
CA SER A 417 -18.66 -30.59 1.96
C SER A 417 -19.08 -30.69 0.51
N PHE A 418 -19.59 -31.85 0.14
CA PHE A 418 -20.17 -32.17 -1.16
C PHE A 418 -21.24 -33.25 -0.99
N THR A 419 -22.07 -33.46 -2.02
CA THR A 419 -23.03 -34.56 -2.04
C THR A 419 -22.67 -35.59 -3.10
N THR A 420 -22.88 -36.86 -2.79
CA THR A 420 -22.64 -37.95 -3.73
C THR A 420 -23.81 -38.14 -4.69
N GLU A 421 -23.52 -38.77 -5.81
CA GLU A 421 -24.49 -39.09 -6.85
C GLU A 421 -25.67 -39.90 -6.33
N VAL A 422 -26.78 -39.78 -7.05
CA VAL A 422 -28.03 -40.49 -6.77
C VAL A 422 -28.03 -41.78 -7.58
N ARG A 423 -28.34 -42.92 -6.94
CA ARG A 423 -28.64 -44.16 -7.68
C ARG A 423 -30.12 -44.31 -8.02
N SER A 424 -30.38 -45.18 -8.98
CA SER A 424 -31.73 -45.60 -9.35
C SER A 424 -31.77 -47.09 -9.65
N ALA A 425 -32.93 -47.71 -9.46
CA ALA A 425 -33.23 -49.05 -9.92
C ALA A 425 -34.46 -49.00 -10.83
N ARG A 426 -34.39 -49.66 -11.99
CA ARG A 426 -35.51 -49.78 -12.92
C ARG A 426 -35.64 -51.23 -13.36
N LEU A 427 -36.82 -51.77 -13.15
CA LEU A 427 -37.21 -53.11 -13.56
C LEU A 427 -37.84 -53.01 -14.95
N ASP A 428 -37.47 -53.91 -15.86
CA ASP A 428 -37.99 -53.92 -17.23
C ASP A 428 -39.38 -54.56 -17.28
N ILE A 429 -40.35 -53.89 -16.66
CA ILE A 429 -41.72 -54.37 -16.52
C ILE A 429 -42.54 -53.90 -17.73
N PRO A 430 -43.09 -54.81 -18.55
CA PRO A 430 -43.91 -54.44 -19.69
C PRO A 430 -45.21 -53.79 -19.23
N PHE A 431 -45.74 -52.88 -20.05
CA PHE A 431 -47.03 -52.25 -19.79
C PHE A 431 -48.18 -53.08 -20.39
N PHE A 432 -49.21 -53.32 -19.57
CA PHE A 432 -50.49 -53.84 -20.03
C PHE A 432 -51.63 -52.93 -19.55
N ARG A 433 -52.44 -52.44 -20.48
CA ARG A 433 -53.67 -51.72 -20.18
C ARG A 433 -54.72 -52.71 -19.67
N GLN A 434 -55.45 -52.36 -18.62
CA GLN A 434 -56.58 -53.18 -18.15
C GLN A 434 -57.65 -53.33 -19.24
N GLN A 435 -58.23 -54.52 -19.38
CA GLN A 435 -59.24 -54.83 -20.40
C GLN A 435 -60.65 -54.51 -19.91
N HIS A 436 -60.89 -54.61 -18.59
CA HIS A 436 -62.18 -54.29 -17.96
C HIS A 436 -62.07 -53.17 -16.91
N ALA A 437 -63.16 -52.45 -16.64
CA ALA A 437 -63.18 -51.23 -15.82
C ALA A 437 -62.67 -51.42 -14.37
N ALA A 438 -62.91 -52.58 -13.75
CA ALA A 438 -62.54 -52.85 -12.35
C ALA A 438 -61.33 -53.81 -12.20
N THR A 439 -60.56 -54.06 -13.26
CA THR A 439 -59.50 -55.09 -13.28
C THR A 439 -58.07 -54.53 -13.15
N CYS A 440 -57.92 -53.34 -12.58
CA CYS A 440 -56.61 -52.70 -12.38
C CYS A 440 -55.61 -53.58 -11.61
N THR A 441 -56.09 -54.39 -10.65
CA THR A 441 -55.28 -55.36 -9.91
C THR A 441 -54.80 -56.52 -10.78
N ALA A 442 -55.66 -57.06 -11.65
CA ALA A 442 -55.31 -58.13 -12.58
C ALA A 442 -54.33 -57.65 -13.65
N ALA A 443 -54.54 -56.46 -14.22
CA ALA A 443 -53.62 -55.85 -15.16
C ALA A 443 -52.25 -55.54 -14.52
N SER A 444 -52.23 -55.02 -13.29
CA SER A 444 -51.00 -54.80 -12.53
C SER A 444 -50.26 -56.10 -12.23
N LEU A 445 -50.99 -57.15 -11.83
CA LEU A 445 -50.40 -58.46 -11.62
C LEU A 445 -49.84 -59.06 -12.90
N ARG A 446 -50.54 -58.89 -14.03
CA ARG A 446 -50.06 -59.33 -15.34
C ARG A 446 -48.73 -58.66 -15.71
N MET A 447 -48.59 -57.37 -15.45
CA MET A 447 -47.33 -56.64 -15.67
C MET A 447 -46.20 -57.22 -14.80
N ALA A 448 -46.45 -57.39 -13.50
CA ALA A 448 -45.47 -57.92 -12.56
C ALA A 448 -45.06 -59.38 -12.85
N LEU A 449 -46.01 -60.23 -13.24
CA LEU A 449 -45.76 -61.63 -13.64
C LEU A 449 -44.98 -61.72 -14.95
N ALA A 450 -45.27 -60.86 -15.92
CA ALA A 450 -44.54 -60.86 -17.20
C ALA A 450 -43.06 -60.49 -17.02
N TYR A 451 -42.73 -59.58 -16.10
CA TYR A 451 -41.34 -59.33 -15.70
C TYR A 451 -40.66 -60.56 -15.09
N ARG A 452 -41.43 -61.44 -14.46
CA ARG A 452 -40.97 -62.75 -13.97
C ARG A 452 -40.99 -63.85 -15.04
N GLY A 453 -41.20 -63.50 -16.30
CA GLY A 453 -41.28 -64.46 -17.42
C GLY A 453 -42.57 -65.28 -17.45
N VAL A 454 -43.59 -64.90 -16.68
CA VAL A 454 -44.87 -65.61 -16.62
C VAL A 454 -45.91 -64.87 -17.47
N GLY A 455 -46.30 -65.49 -18.58
CA GLY A 455 -47.44 -65.03 -19.38
C GLY A 455 -48.76 -65.32 -18.67
N ALA A 456 -49.64 -64.33 -18.61
CA ALA A 456 -50.98 -64.48 -18.06
C ALA A 456 -51.99 -63.65 -18.86
N ASP A 457 -53.23 -64.13 -18.93
CA ASP A 457 -54.39 -63.39 -19.43
C ASP A 457 -55.17 -62.77 -18.24
N GLU A 458 -55.86 -61.66 -18.48
CA GLU A 458 -56.50 -60.88 -17.41
C GLU A 458 -57.63 -61.65 -16.71
N ILE A 459 -58.43 -62.40 -17.47
CA ILE A 459 -59.56 -63.18 -16.92
C ILE A 459 -59.06 -64.37 -16.10
N GLY A 460 -58.01 -65.05 -16.54
CA GLY A 460 -57.34 -66.10 -15.77
C GLY A 460 -56.85 -65.57 -14.41
N LEU A 461 -56.27 -64.37 -14.38
CA LEU A 461 -55.86 -63.73 -13.13
C LEU A 461 -57.05 -63.34 -12.25
N VAL A 462 -58.13 -62.80 -12.81
CA VAL A 462 -59.38 -62.53 -12.08
C VAL A 462 -59.91 -63.80 -11.40
N ASN A 463 -59.97 -64.91 -12.14
CA ASN A 463 -60.44 -66.19 -11.61
C ASN A 463 -59.50 -66.73 -10.52
N ALA A 464 -58.18 -66.57 -10.67
CA ALA A 464 -57.20 -67.00 -9.68
C ALA A 464 -57.23 -66.16 -8.40
N MET A 465 -57.60 -64.88 -8.48
CA MET A 465 -57.90 -64.05 -7.31
C MET A 465 -59.17 -64.54 -6.60
N GLY A 466 -60.11 -65.10 -7.37
CA GLY A 466 -61.41 -65.56 -6.92
C GLY A 466 -62.49 -64.63 -7.45
N TYR A 467 -63.48 -65.19 -8.14
CA TYR A 467 -64.55 -64.41 -8.77
C TYR A 467 -65.88 -65.15 -8.68
N ASN A 468 -66.76 -64.65 -7.80
CA ASN A 468 -68.12 -65.15 -7.60
C ASN A 468 -69.01 -63.97 -7.12
N PRO A 469 -69.10 -62.90 -7.91
CA PRO A 469 -69.55 -61.61 -7.41
C PRO A 469 -71.04 -61.63 -7.06
N ARG A 470 -71.42 -60.88 -6.02
CA ARG A 470 -72.81 -60.61 -5.68
C ARG A 470 -73.10 -59.13 -5.84
N SER A 471 -74.37 -58.82 -6.11
CA SER A 471 -74.87 -57.46 -6.02
C SER A 471 -74.81 -57.00 -4.56
N ILE A 472 -74.46 -55.74 -4.34
CA ILE A 472 -74.51 -55.13 -3.02
C ILE A 472 -75.94 -55.17 -2.47
N ASP A 473 -76.11 -55.69 -1.25
CA ASP A 473 -77.37 -55.70 -0.53
C ASP A 473 -77.50 -54.39 0.25
N LYS A 474 -78.36 -53.50 -0.24
CA LYS A 474 -78.64 -52.19 0.34
C LYS A 474 -79.80 -52.21 1.34
N SER A 475 -80.36 -53.39 1.65
CA SER A 475 -81.43 -53.52 2.65
C SER A 475 -80.91 -53.40 4.09
N THR A 476 -79.60 -53.49 4.30
CA THR A 476 -78.93 -53.33 5.60
C THR A 476 -78.18 -52.00 5.69
N ASP A 477 -77.89 -51.54 6.92
CA ASP A 477 -77.05 -50.38 7.19
C ASP A 477 -75.96 -50.73 8.23
N PRO A 478 -74.67 -50.84 7.86
CA PRO A 478 -74.12 -50.64 6.51
C PRO A 478 -74.62 -51.70 5.51
N PRO A 479 -74.57 -51.45 4.19
CA PRO A 479 -74.90 -52.45 3.19
C PRO A 479 -74.01 -53.69 3.30
N VAL A 480 -74.48 -54.87 2.88
CA VAL A 480 -73.65 -56.09 2.80
C VAL A 480 -73.14 -56.30 1.38
N TRP A 481 -71.85 -56.61 1.20
CA TRP A 481 -71.26 -56.92 -0.11
C TRP A 481 -70.22 -58.03 -0.02
N ASP A 482 -69.44 -58.27 -1.07
CA ASP A 482 -68.38 -59.29 -1.10
C ASP A 482 -67.16 -58.87 -0.26
N ASP A 483 -66.32 -59.84 0.14
CA ASP A 483 -65.11 -59.56 0.93
C ASP A 483 -63.88 -59.40 0.02
N PRO A 484 -63.33 -58.18 -0.13
CA PRO A 484 -62.17 -57.90 -0.98
C PRO A 484 -60.91 -58.61 -0.49
N GLN A 485 -60.84 -59.05 0.76
CA GLN A 485 -59.71 -59.81 1.30
C GLN A 485 -59.68 -61.26 0.80
N THR A 486 -60.76 -61.75 0.18
CA THR A 486 -60.88 -63.15 -0.25
C THR A 486 -61.08 -63.32 -1.75
N MET A 487 -61.63 -62.32 -2.44
CA MET A 487 -61.99 -62.39 -3.86
C MET A 487 -62.31 -61.01 -4.46
N PHE A 488 -62.54 -60.95 -5.78
CA PHE A 488 -63.07 -59.78 -6.47
C PHE A 488 -64.46 -59.40 -5.94
N VAL A 489 -64.68 -58.11 -5.71
CA VAL A 489 -65.95 -57.56 -5.25
C VAL A 489 -66.76 -57.01 -6.42
N GLY A 490 -67.97 -57.53 -6.63
CA GLY A 490 -68.88 -57.12 -7.70
C GLY A 490 -68.38 -57.38 -9.14
N SER A 491 -69.00 -56.73 -10.12
CA SER A 491 -68.72 -56.95 -11.54
C SER A 491 -67.35 -56.40 -11.98
N ILE A 492 -66.61 -57.15 -12.81
CA ILE A 492 -65.37 -56.66 -13.43
C ILE A 492 -65.57 -55.47 -14.38
N ASN A 493 -66.80 -55.27 -14.87
CA ASN A 493 -67.20 -54.11 -15.66
C ASN A 493 -67.86 -53.01 -14.80
N GLY A 494 -67.86 -53.17 -13.48
CA GLY A 494 -68.47 -52.26 -12.52
C GLY A 494 -67.60 -51.06 -12.15
N SER A 495 -68.07 -50.28 -11.18
CA SER A 495 -67.34 -49.17 -10.58
C SER A 495 -67.62 -49.06 -9.08
N ILE A 496 -66.62 -48.61 -8.33
CA ILE A 496 -66.73 -48.45 -6.87
C ILE A 496 -67.77 -47.37 -6.56
N THR A 497 -67.70 -46.25 -7.29
CA THR A 497 -68.65 -45.13 -7.16
C THR A 497 -70.10 -45.56 -7.43
N GLY A 498 -70.33 -46.45 -8.39
CA GLY A 498 -71.66 -47.00 -8.67
C GLY A 498 -72.11 -48.09 -7.70
N GLY A 499 -71.23 -48.59 -6.83
CA GLY A 499 -71.50 -49.76 -5.98
C GLY A 499 -71.75 -51.03 -6.80
N THR A 500 -71.14 -51.14 -8.00
CA THR A 500 -71.35 -52.27 -8.91
C THR A 500 -70.11 -53.16 -9.07
N GLY A 501 -68.93 -52.69 -8.67
CA GLY A 501 -67.70 -53.47 -8.65
C GLY A 501 -66.54 -52.69 -8.02
N ALA A 502 -65.67 -53.35 -7.26
CA ALA A 502 -64.59 -52.68 -6.53
C ALA A 502 -63.21 -53.33 -6.67
N GLY A 503 -63.14 -54.55 -7.18
CA GLY A 503 -61.89 -55.31 -7.21
C GLY A 503 -61.54 -55.93 -5.85
N PRO A 504 -60.47 -56.73 -5.78
CA PRO A 504 -59.97 -57.32 -4.56
C PRO A 504 -58.91 -56.44 -3.87
N ASP A 505 -58.65 -56.73 -2.61
CA ASP A 505 -57.49 -56.25 -1.85
C ASP A 505 -56.21 -57.04 -2.22
N ALA A 506 -55.10 -56.77 -1.54
CA ALA A 506 -53.81 -57.39 -1.79
C ALA A 506 -53.77 -58.93 -1.63
N PRO A 507 -54.44 -59.58 -0.65
CA PRO A 507 -54.30 -61.03 -0.47
C PRO A 507 -54.79 -61.89 -1.63
N PRO A 508 -55.94 -61.62 -2.27
CA PRO A 508 -56.35 -62.34 -3.49
C PRO A 508 -55.36 -62.17 -4.64
N VAL A 509 -54.76 -60.98 -4.78
CA VAL A 509 -53.75 -60.71 -5.81
C VAL A 509 -52.49 -61.53 -5.56
N ALA A 510 -52.00 -61.60 -4.31
CA ALA A 510 -50.87 -62.44 -3.96
C ALA A 510 -51.17 -63.95 -4.11
N LYS A 511 -52.41 -64.37 -3.81
CA LYS A 511 -52.89 -65.74 -4.07
C LYS A 511 -52.85 -66.07 -5.56
N ALA A 512 -53.32 -65.16 -6.42
CA ALA A 512 -53.27 -65.35 -7.87
C ALA A 512 -51.83 -65.46 -8.39
N ALA A 513 -50.91 -64.62 -7.91
CA ALA A 513 -49.49 -64.73 -8.25
C ALA A 513 -48.91 -66.12 -7.93
N ARG A 514 -49.24 -66.66 -6.75
CA ARG A 514 -48.83 -68.01 -6.32
C ARG A 514 -49.46 -69.10 -7.17
N ALA A 515 -50.73 -68.96 -7.57
CA ALA A 515 -51.37 -69.89 -8.50
C ALA A 515 -50.68 -69.92 -9.88
N TYR A 516 -50.05 -68.82 -10.27
CA TYR A 516 -49.23 -68.69 -11.48
C TYR A 516 -47.74 -69.01 -11.26
N GLY A 517 -47.41 -69.68 -10.15
CA GLY A 517 -46.06 -70.22 -9.91
C GLY A 517 -45.03 -69.20 -9.41
N ARG A 518 -45.44 -67.99 -8.97
CA ARG A 518 -44.54 -67.01 -8.35
C ARG A 518 -44.83 -66.85 -6.86
N ASN A 519 -43.78 -66.82 -6.05
CA ASN A 519 -43.93 -66.42 -4.66
C ASN A 519 -44.38 -64.95 -4.62
N ALA A 520 -45.32 -64.65 -3.73
CA ALA A 520 -45.83 -63.29 -3.55
C ALA A 520 -46.33 -63.09 -2.12
N SER A 521 -46.20 -61.86 -1.63
CA SER A 521 -46.66 -61.46 -0.30
C SER A 521 -47.57 -60.25 -0.42
N ALA A 522 -48.71 -60.30 0.28
CA ALA A 522 -49.53 -59.13 0.56
C ALA A 522 -48.99 -58.47 1.82
N VAL A 523 -48.80 -57.15 1.79
CA VAL A 523 -48.19 -56.36 2.85
C VAL A 523 -49.04 -55.12 3.09
N THR A 524 -49.25 -54.76 4.35
CA THR A 524 -49.97 -53.55 4.77
C THR A 524 -49.02 -52.59 5.49
N GLY A 525 -49.45 -51.34 5.66
CA GLY A 525 -48.65 -50.32 6.35
C GLY A 525 -47.38 -49.91 5.59
N ILE A 526 -47.37 -50.06 4.25
CA ILE A 526 -46.19 -49.75 3.46
C ILE A 526 -45.90 -48.24 3.43
N ASP A 527 -44.64 -47.90 3.13
CA ASP A 527 -44.22 -46.56 2.78
C ASP A 527 -43.34 -46.58 1.52
N ALA A 528 -43.02 -45.41 1.00
CA ALA A 528 -42.17 -45.26 -0.18
C ALA A 528 -40.77 -45.88 -0.01
N GLY A 529 -40.19 -45.86 1.20
CA GLY A 529 -38.88 -46.44 1.46
C GLY A 529 -38.89 -47.96 1.35
N TRP A 530 -39.93 -48.61 1.87
CA TRP A 530 -40.17 -50.04 1.69
C TRP A 530 -40.33 -50.41 0.21
N ILE A 531 -41.14 -49.64 -0.55
CA ILE A 531 -41.31 -49.86 -2.00
C ILE A 531 -39.96 -49.73 -2.72
N ALA A 532 -39.19 -48.69 -2.41
CA ALA A 532 -37.87 -48.46 -2.97
C ALA A 532 -36.93 -49.65 -2.71
N GLN A 533 -36.91 -50.17 -1.49
CA GLN A 533 -36.09 -51.33 -1.12
C GLN A 533 -36.45 -52.57 -1.95
N GLN A 534 -37.74 -52.83 -2.19
CA GLN A 534 -38.16 -53.96 -3.03
C GLN A 534 -37.65 -53.82 -4.47
N LEU A 535 -37.68 -52.62 -5.03
CA LEU A 535 -37.21 -52.38 -6.39
C LEU A 535 -35.70 -52.56 -6.53
N TYR A 536 -34.90 -52.14 -5.54
CA TYR A 536 -33.47 -52.45 -5.52
C TYR A 536 -33.19 -53.95 -5.33
N ASN A 537 -34.07 -54.67 -4.65
CA ASN A 537 -34.01 -56.13 -4.53
C ASN A 537 -34.47 -56.85 -5.81
N GLY A 538 -34.89 -56.12 -6.85
CA GLY A 538 -35.37 -56.68 -8.10
C GLY A 538 -36.81 -57.18 -8.05
N ASN A 539 -37.60 -56.77 -7.06
CA ASN A 539 -38.98 -57.22 -6.83
C ASN A 539 -40.01 -56.18 -7.32
N PRO A 540 -40.89 -56.54 -8.27
CA PRO A 540 -42.04 -55.72 -8.63
C PRO A 540 -42.96 -55.52 -7.44
N VAL A 541 -43.50 -54.31 -7.32
CA VAL A 541 -44.49 -53.95 -6.31
C VAL A 541 -45.75 -53.46 -6.99
N ILE A 542 -46.88 -54.04 -6.62
CA ILE A 542 -48.21 -53.53 -6.97
C ILE A 542 -48.71 -52.78 -5.74
N MET A 543 -48.87 -51.46 -5.85
CA MET A 543 -49.37 -50.63 -4.75
C MET A 543 -50.82 -50.24 -4.96
N PHE A 544 -51.55 -50.14 -3.86
CA PHE A 544 -52.95 -49.74 -3.82
C PHE A 544 -53.06 -48.32 -3.31
N GLY A 545 -53.98 -47.56 -3.91
CA GLY A 545 -54.23 -46.16 -3.58
C GLY A 545 -55.51 -45.69 -4.26
N ALA A 546 -55.57 -44.43 -4.68
CA ALA A 546 -56.73 -43.90 -5.40
C ALA A 546 -56.37 -42.78 -6.36
N PHE A 547 -57.19 -42.56 -7.40
CA PHE A 547 -56.98 -41.47 -8.36
C PHE A 547 -57.16 -40.08 -7.74
N SER A 548 -57.99 -39.97 -6.71
CA SER A 548 -58.34 -38.69 -6.10
C SER A 548 -58.79 -38.86 -4.65
N ARG A 549 -58.74 -37.77 -3.89
CA ARG A 549 -59.29 -37.70 -2.53
C ARG A 549 -60.81 -37.55 -2.59
N THR A 550 -61.52 -38.63 -2.90
CA THR A 550 -62.99 -38.71 -2.87
C THR A 550 -63.49 -39.30 -1.56
N GLY A 551 -64.82 -39.37 -1.40
CA GLY A 551 -65.43 -40.13 -0.31
C GLY A 551 -65.05 -41.62 -0.33
N THR A 552 -65.49 -42.33 0.70
CA THR A 552 -65.36 -43.79 0.82
C THR A 552 -66.72 -44.46 0.71
N ILE A 553 -66.72 -45.73 0.31
CA ILE A 553 -67.84 -46.65 0.50
C ILE A 553 -67.50 -47.60 1.64
N THR A 554 -68.47 -47.85 2.51
CA THR A 554 -68.35 -48.76 3.66
C THR A 554 -69.42 -49.84 3.55
N TRP A 555 -69.04 -51.10 3.76
CA TRP A 555 -69.98 -52.23 3.77
C TRP A 555 -69.56 -53.31 4.77
N LYS A 556 -70.50 -54.20 5.08
CA LYS A 556 -70.28 -55.43 5.82
C LYS A 556 -70.01 -56.60 4.87
N THR A 557 -69.04 -57.44 5.18
CA THR A 557 -68.87 -58.73 4.49
C THR A 557 -69.92 -59.73 4.99
N PRO A 558 -70.12 -60.88 4.33
CA PRO A 558 -71.03 -61.92 4.82
C PRO A 558 -70.56 -62.52 6.16
N SER A 559 -69.26 -62.45 6.45
CA SER A 559 -68.68 -62.83 7.75
C SER A 559 -68.89 -61.79 8.85
N GLY A 560 -69.38 -60.59 8.50
CA GLY A 560 -69.66 -59.50 9.45
C GLY A 560 -68.53 -58.48 9.60
N ASP A 561 -67.43 -58.62 8.87
CA ASP A 561 -66.31 -57.68 8.88
C ASP A 561 -66.71 -56.36 8.21
N THR A 562 -66.19 -55.23 8.71
CA THR A 562 -66.39 -53.93 8.05
C THR A 562 -65.27 -53.69 7.05
N ARG A 563 -65.63 -53.30 5.83
CA ARG A 563 -64.70 -52.90 4.78
C ARG A 563 -64.95 -51.46 4.37
N ILE A 564 -63.86 -50.74 4.11
CA ILE A 564 -63.86 -49.34 3.69
C ILE A 564 -62.97 -49.24 2.46
N MET A 565 -63.46 -48.61 1.40
CA MET A 565 -62.68 -48.39 0.19
C MET A 565 -62.92 -46.98 -0.35
N ASN A 566 -61.87 -46.36 -0.89
CA ASN A 566 -62.00 -45.09 -1.60
C ASN A 566 -62.84 -45.27 -2.87
N LEU A 567 -63.78 -44.35 -3.16
CA LEU A 567 -64.65 -44.42 -4.34
C LEU A 567 -63.89 -44.40 -5.69
N THR A 568 -62.61 -44.01 -5.67
CA THR A 568 -61.68 -44.03 -6.80
C THR A 568 -60.46 -44.91 -6.56
N GLY A 569 -60.62 -45.96 -5.73
CA GLY A 569 -59.60 -46.97 -5.44
C GLY A 569 -58.96 -47.54 -6.71
N HIS A 570 -57.65 -47.71 -6.69
CA HIS A 570 -56.86 -48.12 -7.86
C HIS A 570 -55.59 -48.87 -7.46
N ALA A 571 -55.15 -49.78 -8.33
CA ALA A 571 -53.89 -50.51 -8.20
C ALA A 571 -52.94 -50.14 -9.35
N THR A 572 -51.66 -49.94 -9.02
CA THR A 572 -50.62 -49.57 -9.99
C THR A 572 -49.35 -50.39 -9.76
N THR A 573 -48.60 -50.65 -10.83
CA THR A 573 -47.33 -51.40 -10.73
C THR A 573 -46.16 -50.42 -10.68
N VAL A 574 -45.38 -50.44 -9.61
CA VAL A 574 -44.16 -49.64 -9.50
C VAL A 574 -43.03 -50.36 -10.24
N THR A 575 -42.41 -49.66 -11.18
CA THR A 575 -41.42 -50.22 -12.11
C THR A 575 -40.01 -49.72 -11.85
N GLY A 576 -39.83 -48.71 -11.01
CA GLY A 576 -38.49 -48.27 -10.61
C GLY A 576 -38.50 -47.16 -9.57
N VAL A 577 -37.33 -46.85 -9.05
CA VAL A 577 -37.10 -45.81 -8.04
C VAL A 577 -35.82 -45.04 -8.34
N LYS A 578 -35.87 -43.71 -8.13
CA LYS A 578 -34.73 -42.81 -8.08
C LYS A 578 -34.50 -42.41 -6.63
N GLY A 579 -33.26 -42.53 -6.15
CA GLY A 579 -32.90 -42.24 -4.76
C GLY A 579 -32.65 -43.49 -3.92
N GLU A 580 -32.00 -43.30 -2.78
CA GLU A 580 -31.78 -44.33 -1.76
C GLU A 580 -33.10 -44.75 -1.10
N PRO A 581 -33.29 -46.02 -0.67
CA PRO A 581 -34.48 -46.44 0.06
C PRO A 581 -34.75 -45.65 1.35
N SER A 582 -33.72 -45.15 2.02
CA SER A 582 -33.86 -44.30 3.21
C SER A 582 -34.34 -42.88 2.88
N ASN A 583 -34.21 -42.44 1.63
CA ASN A 583 -34.62 -41.11 1.17
C ASN A 583 -34.96 -41.12 -0.33
N PRO A 584 -36.00 -41.85 -0.76
CA PRO A 584 -36.33 -41.94 -2.17
C PRO A 584 -36.77 -40.58 -2.70
N ILE A 585 -36.44 -40.28 -3.96
CA ILE A 585 -36.74 -39.00 -4.62
C ILE A 585 -37.99 -39.12 -5.50
N GLY A 586 -38.15 -40.25 -6.20
CA GLY A 586 -39.31 -40.51 -7.03
C GLY A 586 -39.32 -41.91 -7.62
N PHE A 587 -40.42 -42.25 -8.28
CA PHE A 587 -40.77 -43.60 -8.70
C PHE A 587 -41.30 -43.60 -10.13
N TRP A 588 -40.89 -44.59 -10.91
CA TRP A 588 -41.54 -44.93 -12.17
C TRP A 588 -42.70 -45.89 -11.88
N VAL A 589 -43.86 -45.62 -12.47
CA VAL A 589 -45.09 -46.36 -12.20
C VAL A 589 -45.78 -46.65 -13.53
N ASN A 590 -46.24 -47.89 -13.72
CA ASN A 590 -47.17 -48.26 -14.77
C ASN A 590 -48.58 -48.26 -14.19
N ASP A 591 -49.40 -47.32 -14.64
CA ASP A 591 -50.82 -47.21 -14.31
C ASP A 591 -51.64 -47.96 -15.38
N PRO A 592 -52.40 -49.02 -15.01
CA PRO A 592 -53.21 -49.79 -15.96
C PRO A 592 -54.20 -49.00 -16.82
N LEU A 593 -54.56 -47.77 -16.45
CA LEU A 593 -55.40 -46.88 -17.26
C LEU A 593 -54.60 -45.85 -18.04
N ARG A 594 -53.51 -45.34 -17.46
CA ARG A 594 -52.82 -44.12 -17.92
C ARG A 594 -51.45 -44.36 -18.56
N GLY A 595 -50.91 -45.58 -18.48
CA GLY A 595 -49.58 -45.90 -19.00
C GLY A 595 -48.45 -45.60 -18.01
N ALA A 596 -47.25 -45.40 -18.54
CA ALA A 596 -46.07 -45.10 -17.75
C ALA A 596 -46.07 -43.65 -17.23
N LEU A 597 -45.82 -43.50 -15.93
CA LEU A 597 -45.80 -42.24 -15.20
C LEU A 597 -44.53 -42.15 -14.33
N TYR A 598 -44.19 -40.93 -13.92
CA TYR A 598 -43.16 -40.68 -12.90
C TYR A 598 -43.77 -39.88 -11.76
N TRP A 599 -43.71 -40.41 -10.54
CA TRP A 599 -44.27 -39.80 -9.34
C TRP A 599 -43.15 -39.39 -8.37
N THR A 600 -43.28 -38.25 -7.73
CA THR A 600 -42.43 -37.89 -6.59
C THR A 600 -42.75 -38.79 -5.40
N THR A 601 -41.82 -38.92 -4.44
CA THR A 601 -42.07 -39.64 -3.18
C THR A 601 -43.31 -39.11 -2.46
N ALA A 602 -43.54 -37.80 -2.49
CA ALA A 602 -44.74 -37.19 -1.91
C ALA A 602 -46.02 -37.64 -2.61
N GLN A 603 -46.02 -37.80 -3.94
CA GLN A 603 -47.15 -38.32 -4.69
C GLN A 603 -47.43 -39.79 -4.39
N VAL A 604 -46.40 -40.64 -4.30
CA VAL A 604 -46.55 -42.05 -3.89
C VAL A 604 -47.15 -42.12 -2.48
N ASN A 605 -46.57 -41.42 -1.51
CA ASN A 605 -47.08 -41.40 -0.13
C ASN A 605 -48.51 -40.88 -0.04
N ALA A 606 -48.84 -39.82 -0.80
CA ALA A 606 -50.19 -39.29 -0.85
C ALA A 606 -51.20 -40.25 -1.50
N ASN A 607 -50.77 -41.05 -2.47
CA ASN A 607 -51.60 -42.03 -3.16
C ASN A 607 -51.89 -43.25 -2.29
N ILE A 608 -50.86 -43.87 -1.71
CA ILE A 608 -51.03 -45.06 -0.85
C ILE A 608 -51.78 -44.72 0.44
N ALA A 609 -51.71 -43.49 0.93
CA ALA A 609 -52.49 -43.04 2.10
C ALA A 609 -54.00 -42.93 1.82
N LEU A 610 -54.45 -43.07 0.57
CA LEU A 610 -55.88 -43.11 0.22
C LEU A 610 -56.45 -44.53 0.29
N ASP A 611 -55.60 -45.53 0.42
CA ASP A 611 -55.97 -46.89 0.80
C ASP A 611 -55.88 -47.01 2.33
N PRO A 612 -56.96 -47.44 3.04
CA PRO A 612 -56.95 -47.51 4.50
C PRO A 612 -55.86 -48.41 5.10
N ASP A 613 -55.48 -49.47 4.38
CA ASP A 613 -54.53 -50.47 4.86
C ASP A 613 -53.09 -50.18 4.39
N ARG A 614 -52.90 -49.18 3.51
CA ARG A 614 -51.65 -48.92 2.79
C ARG A 614 -51.05 -50.21 2.25
N GLN A 615 -51.85 -50.91 1.47
CA GLN A 615 -51.51 -52.26 1.04
C GLN A 615 -50.71 -52.30 -0.28
N ALA A 616 -49.91 -53.35 -0.42
CA ALA A 616 -49.23 -53.71 -1.66
C ALA A 616 -49.08 -55.22 -1.79
N VAL A 617 -48.79 -55.65 -3.02
CA VAL A 617 -48.30 -56.99 -3.31
C VAL A 617 -46.90 -56.91 -3.89
N VAL A 618 -45.97 -57.64 -3.29
CA VAL A 618 -44.63 -57.85 -3.83
C VAL A 618 -44.53 -59.21 -4.49
N ILE A 619 -43.92 -59.26 -5.68
CA ILE A 619 -43.74 -60.49 -6.47
C ILE A 619 -42.25 -60.87 -6.46
N TYR A 620 -41.92 -62.08 -6.01
CA TYR A 620 -40.56 -62.59 -5.96
C TYR A 620 -40.21 -63.39 -7.20
#